data_AF-A0A935LZS1-F1
#
_entry.id   AF-A0A935LZS1-F1
#
_cell.length_a   1.000
_cell.length_b   1.000
_cell.length_c   1.000
_cell.angle_alpha   90.00
_cell.angle_beta   90.00
_cell.angle_gamma   90.00
#
_symmetry.space_group_name_H-M   'P 1'
#
loop_
_entity.id
_entity.type
_entity.pdbx_description
1 polymer ?
#
loop_
_entity_poly.entity_id
_entity_poly.type
_entity_poly.pdbx_seq_one_letter_code
_entity_poly.pdbx_strand_id
1 'polypeptide(L)'
;MKALFSFTILFLFSIDHNYSRSFLNDSLIQYKPIYTNKEYKKEKKDIKAFEKTIKAYEKSISSHNIDLINMHLANLKSVMMKETNELNGRITARTKRTRPAKQIVDTLNNPELPKGYNPSIEGQIINTPKSEILEKRSETEILIKYSKVLNKENQIIRKLGNISEVNSDTPSSSFEEILKDAKEFKELMKSELYNMSFEKGKKKSK
;
A
#
# COMPACT_ATOMS: atom_id res chain seq x y z
N MET A 1 -26.40 -3.81 55.98
CA MET A 1 -25.72 -2.58 55.53
C MET A 1 -25.22 -2.80 54.10
N LYS A 2 -25.68 -1.95 53.15
CA LYS A 2 -25.16 -1.68 51.77
C LYS A 2 -25.14 -2.89 50.79
N ALA A 3 -25.97 -3.02 49.75
CA ALA A 3 -26.18 -2.19 48.53
C ALA A 3 -24.84 -1.94 47.79
N LEU A 4 -24.63 -2.11 46.48
CA LEU A 4 -25.47 -1.95 45.28
C LEU A 4 -24.81 -2.67 44.07
N PHE A 5 -25.65 -2.96 43.07
CA PHE A 5 -25.41 -3.24 41.63
C PHE A 5 -24.06 -2.84 40.99
N SER A 6 -23.57 -3.67 40.04
CA SER A 6 -23.47 -3.22 38.65
C SER A 6 -23.34 -4.40 37.66
N PHE A 7 -24.02 -4.24 36.53
CA PHE A 7 -24.03 -5.05 35.32
C PHE A 7 -22.65 -5.07 34.64
N THR A 8 -22.27 -6.20 34.04
CA THR A 8 -21.62 -6.17 32.72
C THR A 8 -21.99 -7.43 31.94
N ILE A 9 -22.94 -7.30 31.03
CA ILE A 9 -23.06 -8.18 29.87
C ILE A 9 -22.28 -7.50 28.75
N LEU A 10 -21.27 -8.16 28.22
CA LEU A 10 -20.81 -7.96 26.84
C LEU A 10 -20.37 -9.32 26.30
N PHE A 11 -21.37 -10.02 25.76
CA PHE A 11 -21.19 -11.01 24.71
C PHE A 11 -20.57 -10.30 23.50
N LEU A 12 -19.44 -10.77 22.98
CA LEU A 12 -19.15 -10.71 21.55
C LEU A 12 -18.31 -11.93 21.17
N PHE A 13 -19.05 -12.95 20.75
CA PHE A 13 -18.69 -14.12 19.97
C PHE A 13 -17.34 -14.04 19.23
N SER A 14 -16.49 -15.01 19.54
CA SER A 14 -15.56 -15.61 18.58
C SER A 14 -16.38 -16.13 17.40
N ILE A 15 -16.44 -15.33 16.35
CA ILE A 15 -16.89 -15.78 15.04
C ILE A 15 -15.64 -15.97 14.20
N ASP A 16 -15.14 -17.20 14.21
CA ASP A 16 -14.48 -17.76 13.04
C ASP A 16 -15.45 -17.66 11.86
N HIS A 17 -15.27 -16.63 11.04
CA HIS A 17 -15.89 -16.54 9.74
C HIS A 17 -14.85 -16.83 8.67
N ASN A 18 -14.84 -18.10 8.29
CA ASN A 18 -14.81 -18.55 6.90
C ASN A 18 -13.82 -17.81 5.99
N TYR A 19 -12.61 -18.36 5.92
CA TYR A 19 -11.80 -18.39 4.71
C TYR A 19 -12.56 -19.09 3.58
N SER A 20 -13.60 -18.45 3.05
CA SER A 20 -14.32 -18.87 1.84
C SER A 20 -15.41 -17.83 1.55
N ARG A 21 -15.10 -16.91 0.63
CA ARG A 21 -15.99 -16.05 -0.19
C ARG A 21 -15.57 -14.58 -0.18
N SER A 22 -14.66 -14.24 -1.08
CA SER A 22 -14.79 -13.03 -1.90
C SER A 22 -14.11 -13.20 -3.27
N PHE A 23 -14.33 -14.34 -3.92
CA PHE A 23 -14.05 -14.51 -5.35
C PHE A 23 -15.22 -14.02 -6.24
N LEU A 24 -16.17 -13.27 -5.68
CA LEU A 24 -17.36 -12.77 -6.37
C LEU A 24 -17.61 -11.28 -6.07
N ASN A 25 -16.64 -10.43 -6.41
CA ASN A 25 -16.91 -9.02 -6.77
C ASN A 25 -15.75 -8.36 -7.56
N ASP A 26 -14.91 -9.13 -8.26
CA ASP A 26 -13.99 -8.57 -9.27
C ASP A 26 -14.75 -8.10 -10.55
N SER A 27 -16.08 -8.25 -10.63
CA SER A 27 -16.92 -7.88 -11.78
C SER A 27 -17.10 -6.36 -11.99
N LEU A 28 -16.54 -5.52 -11.11
CA LEU A 28 -16.67 -4.05 -11.18
C LEU A 28 -15.34 -3.30 -11.40
N ILE A 29 -14.20 -4.00 -11.45
CA ILE A 29 -12.89 -3.37 -11.67
C ILE A 29 -12.57 -3.35 -13.16
N GLN A 30 -12.48 -2.14 -13.71
CA GLN A 30 -11.95 -1.87 -15.04
C GLN A 30 -10.47 -1.47 -14.92
N TYR A 31 -9.57 -2.39 -15.28
CA TYR A 31 -8.15 -2.10 -15.31
C TYR A 31 -7.81 -1.24 -16.54
N LYS A 32 -7.12 -0.13 -16.30
CA LYS A 32 -6.55 0.71 -17.35
C LYS A 32 -5.05 0.47 -17.44
N PRO A 33 -4.46 0.52 -18.64
CA PRO A 33 -3.01 0.42 -18.78
C PRO A 33 -2.35 1.67 -18.18
N ILE A 34 -1.74 1.51 -17.01
CA ILE A 34 -1.01 2.58 -16.30
C ILE A 34 0.49 2.31 -16.34
N TYR A 35 0.91 1.05 -16.22
CA TYR A 35 2.32 0.71 -16.20
C TYR A 35 2.83 0.32 -17.58
N THR A 36 4.01 0.83 -17.89
CA THR A 36 4.77 0.42 -19.05
C THR A 36 5.40 -0.96 -18.84
N ASN A 37 5.73 -1.64 -19.95
CA ASN A 37 6.54 -2.85 -19.91
C ASN A 37 7.91 -2.63 -19.24
N LYS A 38 8.44 -1.41 -19.27
CA LYS A 38 9.71 -1.05 -18.65
C LYS A 38 9.59 -1.06 -17.13
N GLU A 39 8.56 -0.41 -16.59
CA GLU A 39 8.28 -0.38 -15.14
C GLU A 39 8.00 -1.77 -14.59
N TYR A 40 7.17 -2.56 -15.27
CA TYR A 40 6.91 -3.95 -14.87
C TYR A 40 8.20 -4.80 -14.84
N LYS A 41 9.10 -4.60 -15.83
CA LYS A 41 10.39 -5.31 -15.87
C LYS A 41 11.36 -4.80 -14.81
N LYS A 42 11.32 -3.51 -14.45
CA LYS A 42 12.09 -2.93 -13.35
C LYS A 42 11.69 -3.61 -12.05
N GLU A 43 10.40 -3.64 -11.73
CA GLU A 43 9.87 -4.24 -10.50
C GLU A 43 10.27 -5.73 -10.38
N LYS A 44 10.19 -6.49 -11.47
CA LYS A 44 10.68 -7.88 -11.51
C LYS A 44 12.18 -8.01 -11.24
N LYS A 45 13.00 -7.03 -11.65
CA LYS A 45 14.44 -7.01 -11.36
C LYS A 45 14.69 -6.62 -9.90
N ASP A 46 13.92 -5.69 -9.35
CA ASP A 46 14.04 -5.23 -7.97
C ASP A 46 13.75 -6.38 -7.00
N ILE A 47 12.70 -7.19 -7.24
CA ILE A 47 12.44 -8.43 -6.49
C ILE A 47 13.65 -9.39 -6.50
N LYS A 48 14.28 -9.58 -7.67
CA LYS A 48 15.47 -10.44 -7.80
C LYS A 48 16.68 -9.87 -7.07
N ALA A 49 16.85 -8.54 -7.08
CA ALA A 49 17.92 -7.87 -6.35
C ALA A 49 17.69 -8.01 -4.84
N PHE A 50 16.46 -7.82 -4.38
CA PHE A 50 16.09 -7.99 -2.98
C PHE A 50 16.30 -9.43 -2.50
N GLU A 51 15.99 -10.45 -3.32
CA GLU A 51 16.32 -11.83 -3.00
C GLU A 51 17.82 -12.06 -2.76
N LYS A 52 18.69 -11.37 -3.51
CA LYS A 52 20.14 -11.42 -3.27
C LYS A 52 20.51 -10.75 -1.94
N THR A 53 19.85 -9.65 -1.59
CA THR A 53 20.05 -8.98 -0.28
C THR A 53 19.67 -9.90 0.87
N ILE A 54 18.54 -10.63 0.79
CA ILE A 54 18.14 -11.62 1.80
C ILE A 54 19.21 -12.71 1.93
N LYS A 55 19.69 -13.27 0.82
CA LYS A 55 20.74 -14.31 0.83
C LYS A 55 22.07 -13.82 1.41
N ALA A 56 22.40 -12.54 1.20
CA ALA A 56 23.61 -11.95 1.78
C ALA A 56 23.48 -11.85 3.31
N TYR A 57 22.33 -11.40 3.81
CA TYR A 57 22.04 -11.37 5.24
C TYR A 57 22.05 -12.78 5.86
N GLU A 58 21.38 -13.76 5.21
CA GLU A 58 21.37 -15.17 5.63
C GLU A 58 22.79 -15.74 5.75
N LYS A 59 23.66 -15.47 4.78
CA LYS A 59 25.09 -15.87 4.84
C LYS A 59 25.88 -15.16 5.93
N SER A 60 25.59 -13.89 6.19
CA SER A 60 26.29 -13.14 7.25
C SER A 60 26.00 -13.69 8.64
N ILE A 61 24.78 -14.17 8.90
CA ILE A 61 24.43 -14.81 10.16
C ILE A 61 25.32 -16.03 10.40
N SER A 62 25.55 -16.86 9.39
CA SER A 62 26.44 -18.03 9.49
C SER A 62 27.91 -17.69 9.73
N SER A 63 28.34 -16.47 9.41
CA SER A 63 29.73 -16.03 9.61
C SER A 63 30.06 -15.68 11.06
N HIS A 64 29.04 -15.48 11.91
CA HIS A 64 29.18 -15.00 13.29
C HIS A 64 29.93 -13.66 13.46
N ASN A 65 30.18 -12.93 12.36
CA ASN A 65 30.78 -11.62 12.38
C ASN A 65 29.68 -10.55 12.57
N ILE A 66 29.61 -9.98 13.78
CA ILE A 66 28.58 -8.99 14.16
C ILE A 66 28.57 -7.76 13.24
N ASP A 67 29.74 -7.23 12.89
CA ASP A 67 29.84 -6.07 11.98
C ASP A 67 29.27 -6.39 10.60
N LEU A 68 29.58 -7.59 10.09
CA LEU A 68 29.07 -8.05 8.81
C LEU A 68 27.55 -8.25 8.84
N ILE A 69 27.02 -8.81 9.93
CA ILE A 69 25.57 -8.99 10.12
C ILE A 69 24.87 -7.63 10.17
N ASN A 70 25.39 -6.68 10.95
CA ASN A 70 24.84 -5.32 11.06
C ASN A 70 24.90 -4.56 9.73
N MET A 71 25.99 -4.69 8.97
CA MET A 71 26.10 -4.10 7.63
C MET A 71 25.01 -4.66 6.69
N HIS A 72 24.82 -5.98 6.66
CA HIS A 72 23.79 -6.58 5.81
C HIS A 72 22.37 -6.31 6.30
N LEU A 73 22.14 -6.20 7.61
CA LEU A 73 20.86 -5.78 8.20
C LEU A 73 20.52 -4.34 7.80
N ALA A 74 21.48 -3.42 7.88
CA ALA A 74 21.30 -2.04 7.46
C ALA A 74 20.96 -1.95 5.96
N ASN A 75 21.67 -2.70 5.11
CA ASN A 75 21.36 -2.78 3.68
C ASN A 75 19.95 -3.36 3.43
N LEU A 76 19.57 -4.41 4.14
CA LEU A 76 18.23 -5.01 4.05
C LEU A 76 17.13 -3.98 4.38
N LYS A 77 17.27 -3.28 5.51
CA LYS A 77 16.36 -2.20 5.93
C LYS A 77 16.28 -1.09 4.88
N SER A 78 17.43 -0.67 4.34
CA SER A 78 17.50 0.39 3.32
C SER A 78 16.75 0.02 2.04
N VAL A 79 16.95 -1.20 1.53
CA VAL A 79 16.23 -1.67 0.33
C VAL A 79 14.73 -1.76 0.59
N MET A 80 14.29 -2.33 1.73
CA MET A 80 12.86 -2.37 2.08
C MET A 80 12.24 -0.97 2.12
N MET A 81 12.89 -0.01 2.79
CA MET A 81 12.42 1.36 2.84
C MET A 81 12.30 1.99 1.46
N LYS A 82 13.26 1.73 0.57
CA LYS A 82 13.22 2.22 -0.81
C LYS A 82 12.01 1.68 -1.56
N GLU A 83 11.78 0.37 -1.54
CA GLU A 83 10.66 -0.26 -2.24
C GLU A 83 9.31 0.23 -1.71
N THR A 84 9.14 0.31 -0.39
CA THR A 84 7.95 0.87 0.25
C THR A 84 7.71 2.34 -0.13
N ASN A 85 8.77 3.15 -0.21
CA ASN A 85 8.66 4.54 -0.65
C ASN A 85 8.26 4.65 -2.13
N GLU A 86 8.76 3.76 -2.99
CA GLU A 86 8.35 3.71 -4.39
C GLU A 86 6.85 3.37 -4.51
N LEU A 87 6.37 2.31 -3.83
CA LEU A 87 4.96 1.94 -3.80
C LEU A 87 4.09 3.08 -3.23
N ASN A 88 4.49 3.68 -2.12
CA ASN A 88 3.78 4.81 -1.53
C ASN A 88 3.71 6.01 -2.49
N GLY A 89 4.79 6.29 -3.24
CA GLY A 89 4.82 7.31 -4.27
C GLY A 89 3.82 7.05 -5.39
N ARG A 90 3.74 5.79 -5.86
CA ARG A 90 2.76 5.34 -6.87
C ARG A 90 1.33 5.51 -6.37
N ILE A 91 1.02 5.06 -5.15
CA ILE A 91 -0.30 5.24 -4.53
C ILE A 91 -0.64 6.73 -4.41
N THR A 92 0.26 7.54 -3.87
CA THR A 92 0.05 8.97 -3.65
C THR A 92 -0.25 9.71 -4.96
N ALA A 93 0.48 9.39 -6.03
CA ALA A 93 0.24 9.95 -7.35
C ALA A 93 -1.15 9.59 -7.90
N ARG A 94 -1.61 8.37 -7.64
CA ARG A 94 -2.91 7.84 -8.09
C ARG A 94 -4.09 8.35 -7.25
N THR A 95 -3.93 8.51 -5.95
CA THR A 95 -4.97 9.07 -5.05
C THR A 95 -5.40 10.47 -5.48
N LYS A 96 -4.55 11.24 -6.16
CA LYS A 96 -4.95 12.53 -6.73
C LYS A 96 -6.03 12.41 -7.81
N ARG A 97 -6.11 11.27 -8.51
CA ARG A 97 -7.06 10.99 -9.60
C ARG A 97 -8.45 10.60 -9.10
N THR A 98 -8.55 10.09 -7.87
CA THR A 98 -9.83 9.72 -7.25
C THR A 98 -10.46 10.87 -6.47
N ARG A 99 -9.76 11.99 -6.31
CA ARG A 99 -10.32 13.18 -5.65
C ARG A 99 -11.52 13.70 -6.43
N PRO A 100 -12.60 14.12 -5.75
CA PRO A 100 -13.68 14.84 -6.41
C PRO A 100 -13.12 16.11 -7.05
N ALA A 101 -13.66 16.47 -8.21
CA ALA A 101 -13.27 17.71 -8.88
C ALA A 101 -13.60 18.88 -7.95
N LYS A 102 -12.61 19.72 -7.63
CA LYS A 102 -12.87 20.99 -6.97
C LYS A 102 -13.34 21.98 -8.02
N GLN A 103 -14.50 22.60 -7.83
CA GLN A 103 -14.85 23.81 -8.54
C GLN A 103 -13.84 24.90 -8.14
N ILE A 104 -13.06 25.39 -9.11
CA ILE A 104 -12.53 26.75 -9.03
C ILE A 104 -13.59 27.57 -9.76
N VAL A 105 -14.48 28.20 -9.01
CA VAL A 105 -15.43 29.13 -9.61
C VAL A 105 -14.71 30.49 -9.72
N ASP A 106 -14.08 30.75 -10.87
CA ASP A 106 -13.69 32.11 -11.25
C ASP A 106 -14.95 32.88 -11.66
N THR A 107 -15.80 33.22 -10.68
CA THR A 107 -16.90 34.18 -10.87
C THR A 107 -16.68 35.37 -9.96
N LEU A 108 -15.58 36.07 -10.18
CA LEU A 108 -15.45 37.47 -9.79
C LEU A 108 -15.54 38.29 -11.08
N ASN A 109 -16.64 39.03 -11.22
CA ASN A 109 -16.94 40.04 -12.25
C ASN A 109 -17.77 39.58 -13.48
N ASN A 110 -19.00 39.09 -13.26
CA ASN A 110 -20.04 39.22 -14.29
C ASN A 110 -21.00 40.38 -13.92
N PRO A 111 -20.90 41.56 -14.57
CA PRO A 111 -21.66 42.76 -14.21
C PRO A 111 -23.16 42.67 -14.51
N GLU A 112 -23.62 41.64 -15.23
CA GLU A 112 -25.04 41.45 -15.58
C GLU A 112 -25.86 40.74 -14.49
N LEU A 113 -25.22 40.18 -13.46
CA LEU A 113 -25.93 39.46 -12.41
C LEU A 113 -26.50 40.42 -11.35
N PRO A 114 -27.74 40.22 -10.88
CA PRO A 114 -28.34 41.05 -9.84
C PRO A 114 -27.45 41.13 -8.59
N LYS A 115 -27.37 42.32 -7.97
CA LYS A 115 -26.68 42.49 -6.67
C LYS A 115 -27.29 41.53 -5.64
N GLY A 116 -26.52 40.56 -5.17
CA GLY A 116 -26.95 39.51 -4.23
C GLY A 116 -27.19 38.13 -4.87
N TYR A 117 -27.13 38.02 -6.20
CA TYR A 117 -27.05 36.72 -6.87
C TYR A 117 -25.69 36.11 -6.57
N ASN A 118 -25.67 34.94 -5.93
CA ASN A 118 -24.44 34.16 -5.75
C ASN A 118 -24.37 33.10 -6.87
N PRO A 119 -23.67 33.38 -7.99
CA PRO A 119 -23.48 32.37 -9.05
C PRO A 119 -22.64 31.18 -8.56
N SER A 120 -21.92 31.38 -7.47
CA SER A 120 -21.02 30.45 -6.80
C SER A 120 -21.67 29.92 -5.52
N ILE A 121 -22.69 29.05 -5.65
CA ILE A 121 -23.05 28.19 -4.52
C ILE A 121 -21.85 27.27 -4.27
N GLU A 122 -21.02 27.61 -3.29
CA GLU A 122 -19.97 26.74 -2.79
C GLU A 122 -20.59 25.37 -2.47
N GLY A 123 -20.08 24.32 -3.13
CA GLY A 123 -20.57 22.95 -2.93
C GLY A 123 -21.69 22.49 -3.85
N GLN A 124 -21.93 23.15 -5.00
CA GLN A 124 -22.80 22.59 -6.04
C GLN A 124 -22.37 21.17 -6.43
N ILE A 125 -23.32 20.23 -6.41
CA ILE A 125 -23.07 18.85 -6.84
C ILE A 125 -22.81 18.86 -8.34
N ILE A 126 -21.55 18.66 -8.72
CA ILE A 126 -21.14 18.56 -10.13
C ILE A 126 -21.89 17.38 -10.75
N ASN A 127 -22.63 17.63 -11.83
CA ASN A 127 -23.23 16.57 -12.63
C ASN A 127 -22.11 15.76 -13.29
N THR A 128 -21.70 14.69 -12.62
CA THR A 128 -20.58 13.84 -13.02
C THR A 128 -21.13 12.68 -13.84
N PRO A 129 -20.64 12.42 -15.07
CA PRO A 129 -21.10 11.31 -15.88
C PRO A 129 -20.98 9.97 -15.14
N LYS A 130 -21.96 9.07 -15.34
CA LYS A 130 -21.95 7.73 -14.73
C LYS A 130 -20.66 6.96 -15.05
N SER A 131 -20.10 7.13 -16.25
CA SER A 131 -18.82 6.54 -16.64
C SER A 131 -17.67 6.99 -15.76
N GLU A 132 -17.55 8.29 -15.47
CA GLU A 132 -16.50 8.83 -14.62
C GLU A 132 -16.63 8.34 -13.16
N ILE A 133 -17.86 8.21 -12.65
CA ILE A 133 -18.12 7.64 -11.33
C ILE A 133 -17.62 6.18 -11.26
N LEU A 134 -17.92 5.38 -12.29
CA LEU A 134 -17.48 3.99 -12.37
C LEU A 134 -15.96 3.87 -12.48
N GLU A 135 -15.32 4.75 -13.24
CA GLU A 135 -13.86 4.80 -13.34
C GLU A 135 -13.19 5.14 -12.01
N LYS A 136 -13.69 6.15 -11.30
CA LYS A 136 -13.19 6.52 -9.96
C LYS A 136 -13.41 5.40 -8.94
N ARG A 137 -14.55 4.70 -9.01
CA ARG A 137 -14.81 3.53 -8.16
C ARG A 137 -13.81 2.42 -8.45
N SER A 138 -13.57 2.09 -9.72
CA SER A 138 -12.59 1.09 -10.14
C SER A 138 -11.16 1.45 -9.66
N GLU A 139 -10.75 2.70 -9.86
CA GLU A 139 -9.45 3.19 -9.40
C GLU A 139 -9.32 3.10 -7.87
N THR A 140 -10.39 3.38 -7.13
CA THR A 140 -10.43 3.25 -5.67
C THR A 140 -10.22 1.80 -5.23
N GLU A 141 -10.90 0.84 -5.86
CA GLU A 141 -10.70 -0.60 -5.58
C GLU A 141 -9.26 -1.05 -5.85
N ILE A 142 -8.66 -0.55 -6.94
CA ILE A 142 -7.25 -0.83 -7.25
C ILE A 142 -6.34 -0.24 -6.17
N LEU A 143 -6.56 1.03 -5.78
CA LEU A 143 -5.78 1.68 -4.72
C LEU A 143 -5.90 0.97 -3.37
N ILE A 144 -7.06 0.38 -3.06
CA ILE A 144 -7.24 -0.47 -1.87
C ILE A 144 -6.33 -1.70 -1.95
N LYS A 145 -6.21 -2.37 -3.12
CA LYS A 145 -5.31 -3.52 -3.30
C LYS A 145 -3.86 -3.13 -3.03
N TYR A 146 -3.36 -2.03 -3.60
CA TYR A 146 -2.00 -1.54 -3.34
C TYR A 146 -1.80 -1.07 -1.90
N SER A 147 -2.78 -0.37 -1.31
CA SER A 147 -2.67 0.13 0.07
C SER A 147 -2.61 -1.01 1.08
N LYS A 148 -3.29 -2.14 0.83
CA LYS A 148 -3.15 -3.34 1.65
C LYS A 148 -1.73 -3.90 1.64
N VAL A 149 -1.07 -3.90 0.49
CA VAL A 149 0.35 -4.31 0.36
C VAL A 149 1.23 -3.34 1.14
N LEU A 150 1.11 -2.03 0.86
CA LEU A 150 1.88 -0.97 1.53
C LEU A 150 1.75 -1.02 3.06
N ASN A 151 0.54 -1.27 3.58
CA ASN A 151 0.32 -1.34 5.02
C ASN A 151 1.08 -2.50 5.66
N LYS A 152 1.12 -3.66 5.01
CA LYS A 152 1.88 -4.82 5.49
C LYS A 152 3.39 -4.60 5.41
N GLU A 153 3.86 -3.99 4.33
CA GLU A 153 5.27 -3.60 4.21
C GLU A 153 5.70 -2.66 5.33
N ASN A 154 4.89 -1.62 5.60
CA ASN A 154 5.14 -0.70 6.71
C ASN A 154 5.13 -1.39 8.07
N GLN A 155 4.29 -2.40 8.28
CA GLN A 155 4.32 -3.18 9.51
C GLN A 155 5.65 -3.91 9.68
N ILE A 156 6.16 -4.57 8.62
CA ILE A 156 7.46 -5.23 8.63
C ILE A 156 8.59 -4.24 8.87
N ILE A 157 8.60 -3.10 8.14
CA ILE A 157 9.62 -2.06 8.31
C ILE A 157 9.64 -1.53 9.75
N ARG A 158 8.48 -1.33 10.39
CA ARG A 158 8.42 -0.88 11.79
C ARG A 158 8.99 -1.93 12.75
N LYS A 159 8.66 -3.21 12.55
CA LYS A 159 9.25 -4.29 13.36
C LYS A 159 10.78 -4.28 13.29
N LEU A 160 11.32 -4.22 12.07
CA LEU A 160 12.76 -4.22 11.82
C LEU A 160 13.45 -2.89 12.22
N GLY A 161 12.73 -1.77 12.13
CA GLY A 161 13.22 -0.45 12.51
C GLY A 161 13.48 -0.31 14.01
N ASN A 162 12.79 -1.09 14.84
CA ASN A 162 13.04 -1.17 16.28
C ASN A 162 14.35 -1.89 16.63
N ILE A 163 14.98 -2.56 15.66
CA ILE A 163 16.27 -3.22 15.80
C ILE A 163 17.32 -2.28 15.22
N SER A 164 17.97 -1.49 16.09
CA SER A 164 19.05 -0.59 15.69
C SER A 164 20.23 -1.40 15.12
N GLU A 165 20.73 -2.33 15.93
CA GLU A 165 21.84 -3.23 15.66
C GLU A 165 21.65 -4.55 16.42
N VAL A 166 22.37 -5.57 15.99
CA VAL A 166 22.52 -6.85 16.68
C VAL A 166 23.89 -6.91 17.36
N ASN A 167 24.00 -7.70 18.41
CA ASN A 167 25.21 -7.88 19.20
C ASN A 167 25.42 -9.38 19.53
N SER A 168 26.47 -9.69 20.29
CA SER A 168 26.79 -11.06 20.72
C SER A 168 25.68 -11.73 21.52
N ASP A 169 24.86 -10.95 22.21
CA ASP A 169 23.81 -11.43 23.12
C ASP A 169 22.46 -11.55 22.41
N THR A 170 22.39 -11.17 21.13
CA THR A 170 21.18 -11.28 20.33
C THR A 170 20.85 -12.76 20.11
N PRO A 171 19.66 -13.21 20.55
CA PRO A 171 19.32 -14.63 20.46
C PRO A 171 19.15 -15.05 19.01
N SER A 172 19.49 -16.31 18.71
CA SER A 172 19.40 -16.85 17.34
C SER A 172 18.00 -16.71 16.72
N SER A 173 16.96 -16.79 17.56
CA SER A 173 15.57 -16.59 17.14
C SER A 173 15.32 -15.22 16.52
N SER A 174 16.00 -14.16 16.95
CA SER A 174 15.88 -12.83 16.36
C SER A 174 16.39 -12.80 14.92
N PHE A 175 17.47 -13.53 14.60
CA PHE A 175 17.96 -13.61 13.22
C PHE A 175 16.96 -14.36 12.30
N GLU A 176 16.35 -15.42 12.81
CA GLU A 176 15.31 -16.18 12.09
C GLU A 176 14.05 -15.35 11.84
N GLU A 177 13.63 -14.56 12.83
CA GLU A 177 12.50 -13.63 12.69
C GLU A 177 12.78 -12.54 11.64
N ILE A 178 13.98 -11.94 11.66
CA ILE A 178 14.37 -10.96 10.63
C ILE A 178 14.33 -11.59 9.23
N LEU A 179 14.84 -12.81 9.08
CA LEU A 179 14.80 -13.52 7.80
C LEU A 179 13.38 -13.85 7.35
N LYS A 180 12.50 -14.24 8.29
CA LYS A 180 11.08 -14.51 8.02
C LYS A 180 10.38 -13.25 7.54
N ASP A 181 10.52 -12.14 8.26
CA ASP A 181 9.96 -10.84 7.89
C ASP A 181 10.49 -10.37 6.52
N ALA A 182 11.77 -10.59 6.23
CA ALA A 182 12.34 -10.26 4.92
C ALA A 182 11.79 -11.13 3.77
N LYS A 183 11.59 -12.43 4.02
CA LYS A 183 10.96 -13.35 3.06
C LYS A 183 9.49 -12.96 2.84
N GLU A 184 8.77 -12.56 3.88
CA GLU A 184 7.40 -12.03 3.77
C GLU A 184 7.35 -10.74 2.94
N PHE A 185 8.26 -9.78 3.20
CA PHE A 185 8.36 -8.55 2.43
C PHE A 185 8.55 -8.82 0.93
N LYS A 186 9.38 -9.81 0.57
CA LYS A 186 9.56 -10.23 -0.83
C LYS A 186 8.26 -10.74 -1.46
N GLU A 187 7.44 -11.47 -0.71
CA GLU A 187 6.13 -11.92 -1.21
C GLU A 187 5.15 -10.76 -1.37
N LEU A 188 5.25 -9.72 -0.55
CA LEU A 188 4.50 -8.47 -0.73
C LEU A 188 4.91 -7.74 -2.02
N MET A 189 6.21 -7.61 -2.32
CA MET A 189 6.67 -7.08 -3.61
C MET A 189 6.15 -7.90 -4.81
N LYS A 190 6.09 -9.23 -4.69
CA LYS A 190 5.47 -10.07 -5.73
C LYS A 190 3.97 -9.83 -5.87
N SER A 191 3.27 -9.60 -4.77
CA SER A 191 1.85 -9.25 -4.76
C SER A 191 1.62 -7.89 -5.46
N GLU A 192 2.51 -6.92 -5.22
CA GLU A 192 2.51 -5.67 -5.98
C GLU A 192 2.70 -5.92 -7.48
N LEU A 193 3.73 -6.68 -7.87
CA LEU A 193 3.97 -7.03 -9.27
C LEU A 193 2.79 -7.76 -9.91
N TYR A 194 2.10 -8.60 -9.16
CA TYR A 194 0.87 -9.28 -9.61
C TYR A 194 -0.23 -8.26 -9.89
N ASN A 195 -0.48 -7.30 -8.99
CA ASN A 195 -1.44 -6.21 -9.23
C ASN A 195 -1.05 -5.39 -10.48
N MET A 196 0.24 -5.04 -10.63
CA MET A 196 0.74 -4.32 -11.81
C MET A 196 0.50 -5.07 -13.12
N SER A 197 0.43 -6.41 -13.09
CA SER A 197 0.25 -7.22 -14.30
C SER A 197 -1.11 -7.02 -14.97
N PHE A 198 -2.16 -6.71 -14.20
CA PHE A 198 -3.49 -6.39 -14.72
C PHE A 198 -3.55 -5.00 -15.36
N GLU A 199 -2.65 -4.12 -14.94
CA GLU A 199 -2.56 -2.71 -15.37
C GLU A 199 -1.43 -2.49 -16.39
N LYS A 200 -0.83 -3.58 -16.87
CA LYS A 200 0.21 -3.58 -17.89
C LYS A 200 -0.44 -3.67 -19.26
N GLY A 201 -0.38 -2.60 -20.03
CA GLY A 201 -0.98 -2.57 -21.37
C GLY A 201 -0.26 -3.48 -22.39
N LYS A 202 -1.04 -4.05 -23.31
CA LYS A 202 -0.54 -4.28 -24.68
C LYS A 202 -0.58 -2.93 -25.40
N LYS A 203 0.45 -2.61 -26.21
CA LYS A 203 0.34 -1.51 -27.20
C LYS A 203 -1.01 -1.69 -27.90
N LYS A 204 -1.89 -0.69 -27.85
CA LYS A 204 -3.02 -0.65 -28.80
C LYS A 204 -2.37 -0.76 -30.18
N SER A 205 -2.65 -1.84 -30.92
CA SER A 205 -2.34 -1.83 -32.35
C SER A 205 -3.07 -0.62 -32.93
N LYS A 206 -2.30 0.28 -33.54
CA LYS A 206 -2.88 1.36 -34.34
C LYS A 206 -3.61 0.76 -35.52
#